data_AF-A0A239LAD2-F1
#
_entry.id   AF-A0A239LAD2-F1
#
_cell.length_a   1.000
_cell.length_b   1.000
_cell.length_c   1.000
_cell.angle_alpha   90.00
_cell.angle_beta   90.00
_cell.angle_gamma   90.00
#
_symmetry.space_group_name_H-M   'P 1'
#
loop_
_entity.id
_entity.type
_entity.pdbx_description
1 polymer ?
#
loop_
_entity_poly.entity_id
_entity_poly.type
_entity_poly.pdbx_seq_one_letter_code
_entity_poly.pdbx_strand_id
1 'polypeptide(L)'
;MTASDTRPDGIPLPDLRQRSGMRPRDRRIAQAIALVCAVAAMLVIPWVDETNLMHASVKPPEKVTTLPEGQIGELAGAKWKVFDRRTAAPLGNRQGGDVVELRLELAVRPADAAAAKAVGSYGLQFRFHDDDGRQWTATALRTGEPKAGVAMRITVKGTVPRAKADRLELRIRAPKETLKQGDPLVSLRFSR
;
A
#
# COMPACT_ATOMS: atom_id res chain seq x y z
N MET A 1 11.37 -45.19 83.09
CA MET A 1 11.48 -43.71 83.17
C MET A 1 12.31 -43.24 81.99
N THR A 2 11.70 -42.42 81.14
CA THR A 2 12.11 -42.14 79.76
C THR A 2 13.18 -41.05 79.67
N ALA A 3 14.25 -41.35 78.96
CA ALA A 3 15.23 -40.40 78.47
C ALA A 3 14.68 -39.68 77.23
N SER A 4 14.96 -38.37 77.11
CA SER A 4 15.17 -37.57 75.89
C SER A 4 14.50 -36.20 76.01
N ASP A 5 15.29 -35.16 76.33
CA ASP A 5 15.04 -33.84 75.74
C ASP A 5 16.32 -33.00 75.78
N THR A 6 17.18 -33.23 74.79
CA THR A 6 18.24 -32.29 74.40
C THR A 6 17.85 -31.80 73.02
N ARG A 7 17.16 -30.66 72.95
CA ARG A 7 16.87 -29.99 71.68
C ARG A 7 17.50 -28.59 71.73
N PRO A 8 18.38 -28.23 70.78
CA PRO A 8 19.06 -26.94 70.80
C PRO A 8 18.09 -25.84 70.38
N ASP A 9 18.14 -24.71 71.09
CA ASP A 9 17.42 -23.49 70.74
C ASP A 9 17.87 -23.01 69.35
N GLY A 10 16.94 -23.02 68.40
CA GLY A 10 17.16 -22.50 67.05
C GLY A 10 17.25 -20.98 67.09
N ILE A 11 18.30 -20.42 66.48
CA ILE A 11 18.46 -18.98 66.26
C ILE A 11 17.26 -18.46 65.43
N PRO A 12 16.56 -17.39 65.85
CA PRO A 12 15.46 -16.85 65.05
C PRO A 12 16.03 -16.19 63.78
N LEU A 13 15.71 -16.76 62.62
CA LEU A 13 15.96 -16.13 61.33
C LEU A 13 14.97 -14.97 61.13
N PRO A 14 15.39 -13.82 60.61
CA PRO A 14 14.48 -12.71 60.31
C PRO A 14 13.47 -13.13 59.23
N ASP A 15 12.20 -12.85 59.51
CA ASP A 15 11.05 -13.19 58.69
C ASP A 15 11.17 -12.55 57.29
N LEU A 16 11.44 -13.37 56.27
CA LEU A 16 11.61 -12.91 54.87
C LEU A 16 10.31 -12.35 54.25
N ARG A 17 9.18 -12.38 54.97
CA ARG A 17 7.91 -11.78 54.54
C ARG A 17 7.87 -10.26 54.69
N GLN A 18 8.91 -9.64 55.25
CA GLN A 18 8.95 -8.20 55.53
C GLN A 18 9.76 -7.36 54.51
N ARG A 19 9.84 -7.81 53.25
CA ARG A 19 10.36 -7.00 52.13
C ARG A 19 9.49 -7.15 50.89
N SER A 20 8.47 -6.31 50.74
CA SER A 20 8.20 -5.60 49.48
C SER A 20 7.04 -4.61 49.62
N GLY A 21 7.14 -3.69 50.59
CA GLY A 21 6.30 -2.50 50.59
C GLY A 21 6.99 -1.41 49.77
N MET A 22 6.45 -1.04 48.61
CA MET A 22 6.93 0.12 47.86
C MET A 22 6.97 1.33 48.80
N ARG A 23 8.11 2.04 48.86
CA ARG A 23 8.21 3.23 49.71
C ARG A 23 7.14 4.22 49.26
N PRO A 24 6.55 5.03 50.17
CA PRO A 24 5.48 5.96 49.82
C PRO A 24 5.84 6.91 48.68
N ARG A 25 7.13 7.28 48.54
CA ARG A 25 7.63 8.07 47.41
C ARG A 25 7.68 7.29 46.10
N ASP A 26 8.18 6.06 46.12
CA ASP A 26 8.25 5.19 44.93
C ASP A 26 6.84 4.87 44.40
N ARG A 27 5.86 4.71 45.29
CA ARG A 27 4.45 4.56 44.92
C ARG A 27 3.89 5.79 44.21
N ARG A 28 4.23 7.00 44.69
CA ARG A 28 3.80 8.26 44.05
C ARG A 28 4.44 8.45 42.67
N ILE A 29 5.71 8.06 42.53
CA ILE A 29 6.43 8.11 41.25
C ILE A 29 5.81 7.12 40.26
N ALA A 30 5.56 5.88 40.68
CA ALA A 30 4.90 4.88 39.84
C ALA A 30 3.49 5.31 39.41
N GLN A 31 2.72 5.94 40.32
CA GLN A 31 1.41 6.50 40.00
C GLN A 31 1.49 7.66 38.99
N ALA A 32 2.48 8.55 39.14
CA ALA A 32 2.69 9.65 38.20
C ALA A 32 3.07 9.13 36.80
N ILE A 33 3.96 8.14 36.73
CA ILE A 33 4.35 7.49 35.47
C ILE A 33 3.14 6.80 34.83
N ALA A 34 2.36 6.05 35.61
CA ALA A 34 1.16 5.38 35.12
C ALA A 34 0.12 6.38 34.59
N LEU A 35 -0.06 7.51 35.27
CA LEU A 35 -0.97 8.57 34.84
C LEU A 35 -0.50 9.20 33.51
N VAL A 36 0.80 9.51 33.39
CA VAL A 36 1.36 10.05 32.16
C VAL A 36 1.20 9.06 31.00
N CYS A 37 1.48 7.78 31.22
CA CYS A 37 1.26 6.74 30.22
C CYS A 37 -0.21 6.59 29.83
N ALA A 38 -1.13 6.66 30.79
CA ALA A 38 -2.57 6.55 30.54
C ALA A 38 -3.09 7.75 29.73
N VAL A 39 -2.66 8.97 30.06
CA VAL A 39 -3.02 10.19 29.32
C VAL A 39 -2.42 10.16 27.91
N ALA A 40 -1.16 9.75 27.77
CA ALA A 40 -0.52 9.59 26.46
C ALA A 40 -1.25 8.54 25.60
N ALA A 41 -1.64 7.40 26.18
CA ALA A 41 -2.42 6.38 25.47
C ALA A 41 -3.80 6.91 25.05
N MET A 42 -4.51 7.61 25.94
CA MET A 42 -5.81 8.22 25.63
C MET A 42 -5.76 9.25 24.49
N LEU A 43 -4.63 9.94 24.30
CA LEU A 43 -4.45 10.90 23.20
C LEU A 43 -4.08 10.19 21.88
N VAL A 44 -3.31 9.10 21.94
CA VAL A 44 -2.83 8.39 20.74
C VAL A 44 -3.87 7.44 20.16
N ILE A 45 -4.64 6.75 21.01
CA ILE A 45 -5.67 5.77 20.59
C ILE A 45 -6.69 6.38 19.60
N PRO A 46 -7.33 7.54 19.88
CA PRO A 46 -8.30 8.11 18.95
C PRO A 46 -7.65 8.55 17.62
N TRP A 47 -6.38 8.95 17.62
CA TRP A 47 -5.65 9.29 16.40
C TRP A 47 -5.34 8.06 15.53
N VAL A 48 -5.03 6.92 16.14
CA VAL A 48 -4.85 5.64 15.43
C VAL A 48 -6.19 5.09 14.92
N ASP A 49 -7.28 5.36 15.64
CA ASP A 49 -8.62 4.91 15.22
C ASP A 49 -9.19 5.77 14.07
N GLU A 50 -9.04 7.09 14.14
CA GLU A 50 -9.45 8.00 13.06
C GLU A 50 -8.67 7.75 11.76
N THR A 51 -7.37 7.43 11.85
CA THR A 51 -6.56 7.07 10.66
C THR A 51 -6.97 5.73 10.06
N ASN A 52 -7.36 4.75 10.88
CA ASN A 52 -7.87 3.46 10.40
C ASN A 52 -9.28 3.57 9.78
N LEU A 53 -10.19 4.32 10.42
CA LEU A 53 -11.54 4.57 9.91
C LEU A 53 -11.51 5.36 8.60
N MET A 54 -10.64 6.37 8.49
CA MET A 54 -10.41 7.09 7.24
C MET A 54 -9.83 6.19 6.14
N HIS A 55 -8.92 5.28 6.47
CA HIS A 55 -8.41 4.32 5.47
C HIS A 55 -9.46 3.32 4.98
N ALA A 56 -10.38 2.89 5.87
CA ALA A 56 -11.44 1.96 5.53
C ALA A 56 -12.60 2.61 4.74
N SER A 57 -12.96 3.86 5.04
CA SER A 57 -14.11 4.54 4.40
C SER A 57 -13.79 5.36 3.15
N VAL A 58 -12.51 5.66 2.85
CA VAL A 58 -12.15 6.61 1.77
C VAL A 58 -11.80 5.96 0.42
N LYS A 59 -11.57 4.64 0.36
CA LYS A 59 -11.30 3.95 -0.91
C LYS A 59 -12.52 3.14 -1.33
N PRO A 60 -13.25 3.55 -2.40
CA PRO A 60 -14.25 2.68 -3.02
C PRO A 60 -13.62 1.32 -3.32
N PRO A 61 -14.33 0.20 -3.10
CA PRO A 61 -13.79 -1.13 -3.33
C PRO A 61 -13.22 -1.22 -4.75
N GLU A 62 -11.93 -1.56 -4.89
CA GLU A 62 -11.28 -1.61 -6.19
C GLU A 62 -11.59 -2.95 -6.86
N LYS A 63 -12.32 -2.96 -7.98
CA LYS A 63 -12.49 -4.16 -8.79
C LYS A 63 -11.30 -4.27 -9.74
N VAL A 64 -10.37 -5.17 -9.42
CA VAL A 64 -9.16 -5.38 -10.22
C VAL A 64 -9.36 -6.56 -11.15
N THR A 65 -9.31 -6.31 -12.45
CA THR A 65 -9.23 -7.39 -13.45
C THR A 65 -7.75 -7.63 -13.73
N THR A 66 -7.21 -8.73 -13.18
CA THR A 66 -5.83 -9.16 -13.42
C THR A 66 -5.77 -10.01 -14.69
N LEU A 67 -4.84 -9.66 -15.58
CA LEU A 67 -4.66 -10.30 -16.88
C LEU A 67 -3.19 -10.64 -17.09
N PRO A 68 -2.89 -11.87 -17.55
CA PRO A 68 -1.55 -12.22 -18.01
C PRO A 68 -1.08 -11.34 -19.17
N GLU A 69 0.23 -11.26 -19.35
CA GLU A 69 0.87 -10.57 -20.47
C GLU A 69 0.32 -11.07 -21.82
N GLY A 70 0.07 -10.14 -22.75
CA GLY A 70 -0.46 -10.44 -24.08
C GLY A 70 -1.98 -10.68 -24.18
N GLN A 71 -2.70 -10.77 -23.05
CA GLN A 71 -4.16 -10.85 -23.05
C GLN A 71 -4.84 -9.49 -23.29
N ILE A 72 -6.07 -9.56 -23.78
CA ILE A 72 -6.92 -8.39 -24.00
C ILE A 72 -7.81 -8.22 -22.78
N GLY A 73 -7.71 -7.04 -22.16
CA GLY A 73 -8.58 -6.60 -21.09
C GLY A 73 -9.58 -5.55 -21.52
N GLU A 74 -10.61 -5.34 -20.71
CA GLU A 74 -11.59 -4.29 -20.95
C GLU A 74 -11.62 -3.30 -19.79
N LEU A 75 -11.53 -2.01 -20.10
CA LEU A 75 -11.63 -0.92 -19.13
C LEU A 75 -12.20 0.31 -19.83
N ALA A 76 -13.19 0.96 -19.21
CA ALA A 76 -13.86 2.15 -19.72
C ALA A 76 -14.44 1.97 -21.15
N GLY A 77 -15.01 0.79 -21.44
CA GLY A 77 -15.58 0.45 -22.75
C GLY A 77 -14.52 0.31 -23.87
N ALA A 78 -13.24 0.26 -23.52
CA ALA A 78 -12.15 0.05 -24.46
C ALA A 78 -11.44 -1.27 -24.18
N LYS A 79 -10.99 -1.92 -25.26
CA LYS A 79 -10.12 -3.10 -25.19
C LYS A 79 -8.67 -2.66 -25.08
N TRP A 80 -7.94 -3.22 -24.14
CA TRP A 80 -6.55 -2.90 -23.81
C TRP A 80 -5.68 -4.14 -23.92
N LYS A 81 -4.49 -3.99 -24.50
CA LYS A 81 -3.50 -5.07 -24.55
C LYS A 81 -2.10 -4.49 -24.44
N VAL A 82 -1.27 -5.03 -23.56
CA VAL A 82 0.17 -4.80 -23.59
C VAL A 82 0.76 -5.69 -24.67
N PHE A 83 1.51 -5.12 -25.60
CA PHE A 83 2.14 -5.89 -26.69
C PHE A 83 3.64 -5.70 -26.79
N ASP A 84 4.21 -4.69 -26.13
CA ASP A 84 5.66 -4.53 -26.03
C ASP A 84 6.03 -3.95 -24.65
N ARG A 85 7.20 -4.34 -24.17
CA ARG A 85 7.80 -3.91 -22.90
C ARG A 85 9.30 -3.79 -23.08
N ARG A 86 9.83 -2.61 -22.78
CA ARG A 86 11.27 -2.31 -22.93
C ARG A 86 11.77 -1.42 -21.81
N THR A 87 13.03 -1.58 -21.47
CA THR A 87 13.74 -0.67 -20.58
C THR A 87 14.61 0.27 -21.40
N ALA A 88 14.77 1.50 -20.90
CA ALA A 88 15.60 2.53 -21.50
C ALA A 88 16.44 3.20 -20.41
N ALA A 89 17.49 3.92 -20.84
CA ALA A 89 18.22 4.79 -19.95
C ALA A 89 17.26 5.84 -19.33
N PRO A 90 17.35 6.10 -18.01
CA PRO A 90 16.50 7.09 -17.37
C PRO A 90 16.74 8.48 -17.96
N LEU A 91 15.67 9.25 -18.17
CA LEU A 91 15.75 10.64 -18.61
C LEU A 91 16.27 11.53 -17.47
N GLY A 92 17.56 11.85 -17.50
CA GLY A 92 18.20 12.86 -16.65
C GLY A 92 19.54 12.39 -16.08
N ASN A 93 20.52 13.29 -16.11
CA ASN A 93 21.78 13.15 -15.35
C ASN A 93 21.46 13.18 -13.85
N ARG A 94 21.05 12.04 -13.29
CA ARG A 94 21.21 11.78 -11.85
C ARG A 94 22.13 10.58 -11.70
N GLN A 95 23.42 10.90 -11.65
CA GLN A 95 24.37 10.12 -10.90
C GLN A 95 23.74 9.81 -9.52
N GLY A 96 23.48 8.53 -9.23
CA GLY A 96 23.19 8.11 -7.85
C GLY A 96 22.02 7.15 -7.59
N GLY A 97 21.34 6.56 -8.59
CA GLY A 97 20.30 5.55 -8.32
C GLY A 97 20.27 4.42 -9.33
N ASP A 98 20.14 3.17 -8.86
CA ASP A 98 19.92 1.98 -9.70
C ASP A 98 18.48 1.95 -10.26
N VAL A 99 18.19 2.89 -11.17
CA VAL A 99 16.87 3.08 -11.78
C VAL A 99 16.95 3.04 -13.31
N VAL A 100 15.86 2.62 -13.93
CA VAL A 100 15.67 2.58 -15.39
C VAL A 100 14.33 3.19 -15.75
N GLU A 101 14.21 3.67 -16.99
CA GLU A 101 12.91 4.02 -17.55
C GLU A 101 12.26 2.76 -18.12
N LEU A 102 11.16 2.32 -17.52
CA LEU A 102 10.33 1.25 -18.03
C LEU A 102 9.30 1.84 -19.00
N ARG A 103 9.25 1.32 -20.23
CA ARG A 103 8.30 1.69 -21.28
C ARG A 103 7.45 0.48 -21.67
N LEU A 104 6.14 0.63 -21.63
CA LEU A 104 5.19 -0.36 -22.16
C LEU A 104 4.45 0.24 -23.35
N GLU A 105 4.29 -0.53 -24.42
CA GLU A 105 3.39 -0.19 -25.51
C GLU A 105 2.07 -0.94 -25.35
N LEU A 106 1.00 -0.16 -25.31
CA LEU A 106 -0.36 -0.64 -25.21
C LEU A 106 -1.11 -0.39 -26.51
N ALA A 107 -1.85 -1.40 -26.95
CA ALA A 107 -2.86 -1.27 -27.96
C ALA A 107 -4.20 -1.02 -27.26
N VAL A 108 -4.90 0.04 -27.66
CA VAL A 108 -6.19 0.42 -27.11
C VAL A 108 -7.19 0.56 -28.24
N ARG A 109 -8.33 -0.10 -28.13
CA ARG A 109 -9.43 -0.01 -29.09
C ARG A 109 -10.72 0.35 -28.35
N PRO A 110 -11.14 1.63 -28.39
CA PRO A 110 -12.44 2.03 -27.86
C PRO A 110 -13.57 1.34 -28.63
N ALA A 111 -14.61 0.86 -27.95
CA ALA A 111 -15.76 0.25 -28.63
C ALA A 111 -16.64 1.29 -29.33
N ASP A 112 -16.86 2.44 -28.68
CA ASP A 112 -17.76 3.51 -29.14
C ASP A 112 -17.18 4.91 -28.87
N ALA A 113 -17.97 5.96 -29.16
CA ALA A 113 -17.58 7.35 -28.97
C ALA A 113 -17.43 7.74 -27.48
N ALA A 114 -18.21 7.14 -26.58
CA ALA A 114 -18.11 7.39 -25.14
C ALA A 114 -16.82 6.79 -24.58
N ALA A 115 -16.50 5.56 -24.98
CA ALA A 115 -15.23 4.91 -24.68
C ALA A 115 -14.05 5.70 -25.27
N ALA A 116 -14.15 6.21 -26.49
CA ALA A 116 -13.10 7.02 -27.10
C ALA A 116 -12.87 8.31 -26.29
N LYS A 117 -13.93 8.98 -25.84
CA LYS A 117 -13.85 10.13 -24.95
C LYS A 117 -13.24 9.78 -23.59
N ALA A 118 -13.58 8.62 -23.02
CA ALA A 118 -13.05 8.16 -21.74
C ALA A 118 -11.55 7.81 -21.82
N VAL A 119 -11.09 7.22 -22.93
CA VAL A 119 -9.66 7.02 -23.20
C VAL A 119 -8.95 8.35 -23.47
N GLY A 120 -9.68 9.29 -24.07
CA GLY A 120 -9.19 10.62 -24.46
C GLY A 120 -9.06 11.61 -23.29
N SER A 121 -9.78 11.37 -22.20
CA SER A 121 -9.79 12.27 -21.05
C SER A 121 -8.57 12.06 -20.16
N TYR A 122 -8.13 13.13 -19.49
CA TYR A 122 -6.96 13.14 -18.60
C TYR A 122 -7.14 12.34 -17.30
N GLY A 123 -8.24 11.59 -17.15
CA GLY A 123 -8.60 10.94 -15.88
C GLY A 123 -8.01 9.55 -15.67
N LEU A 124 -7.43 8.92 -16.69
CA LEU A 124 -6.82 7.59 -16.55
C LEU A 124 -5.49 7.66 -15.80
N GLN A 125 -5.36 6.87 -14.73
CA GLN A 125 -4.11 6.78 -13.98
C GLN A 125 -3.35 5.50 -14.34
N PHE A 126 -2.06 5.66 -14.62
CA PHE A 126 -1.14 4.57 -14.92
C PHE A 126 -0.14 4.44 -13.78
N ARG A 127 -0.04 3.25 -13.19
CA ARG A 127 0.90 2.96 -12.10
C ARG A 127 1.58 1.62 -12.33
N PHE A 128 2.86 1.55 -12.01
CA PHE A 128 3.56 0.28 -11.87
C PHE A 128 3.45 -0.22 -10.43
N HIS A 129 3.26 -1.52 -10.25
CA HIS A 129 3.15 -2.18 -8.96
C HIS A 129 4.14 -3.33 -8.86
N ASP A 130 4.67 -3.57 -7.67
CA ASP A 130 5.35 -4.83 -7.35
C ASP A 130 4.46 -5.72 -6.47
N ASP A 131 4.93 -6.96 -6.23
CA ASP A 131 4.26 -7.95 -5.39
C ASP A 131 4.15 -7.50 -3.92
N ASP A 132 5.02 -6.57 -3.50
CA ASP A 132 5.03 -5.98 -2.15
C ASP A 132 4.05 -4.79 -2.02
N GLY A 133 3.29 -4.47 -3.08
CA GLY A 133 2.31 -3.39 -3.10
C GLY A 133 2.90 -1.98 -3.25
N ARG A 134 4.20 -1.83 -3.49
CA ARG A 134 4.86 -0.56 -3.81
C ARG A 134 4.42 -0.07 -5.18
N GLN A 135 4.37 1.24 -5.35
CA GLN A 135 3.78 1.87 -6.53
C GLN A 135 4.70 2.94 -7.11
N TRP A 136 4.80 2.98 -8.43
CA TRP A 136 5.47 4.04 -9.18
C TRP A 136 4.51 4.67 -10.16
N THR A 137 4.49 6.00 -10.20
CA THR A 137 3.69 6.75 -11.17
C THR A 137 4.23 6.53 -12.57
N ALA A 138 3.33 6.31 -13.53
CA ALA A 138 3.67 6.23 -14.94
C ALA A 138 2.88 7.27 -15.73
N THR A 139 3.49 7.76 -16.81
CA THR A 139 2.90 8.73 -17.73
C THR A 139 2.56 8.04 -19.04
N ALA A 140 1.34 8.21 -19.53
CA ALA A 140 0.92 7.73 -20.83
C ALA A 140 1.10 8.83 -21.89
N LEU A 141 1.76 8.47 -22.99
CA LEU A 141 1.89 9.28 -24.20
C LEU A 141 1.04 8.65 -25.30
N ARG A 142 0.15 9.43 -25.89
CA ARG A 142 -0.73 9.01 -26.98
C ARG A 142 -0.14 9.43 -28.31
N THR A 143 -0.31 8.61 -29.35
CA THR A 143 0.14 8.95 -30.71
C THR A 143 -0.88 9.78 -31.51
N GLY A 144 -2.07 10.00 -30.95
CA GLY A 144 -3.15 10.76 -31.56
C GLY A 144 -4.40 10.76 -30.67
N GLU A 145 -5.50 11.32 -31.18
CA GLU A 145 -6.79 11.31 -30.49
C GLU A 145 -7.50 9.94 -30.64
N PRO A 146 -8.11 9.38 -29.58
CA PRO A 146 -8.84 8.12 -29.65
C PRO A 146 -10.08 8.23 -30.54
N LYS A 147 -10.33 7.19 -31.33
CA LYS A 147 -11.51 7.08 -32.20
C LYS A 147 -12.27 5.79 -31.90
N ALA A 148 -13.60 5.86 -31.97
CA ALA A 148 -14.47 4.70 -31.81
C ALA A 148 -14.10 3.59 -32.82
N GLY A 149 -13.97 2.36 -32.34
CA GLY A 149 -13.69 1.18 -33.17
C GLY A 149 -12.26 1.09 -33.74
N VAL A 150 -11.42 2.12 -33.60
CA VAL A 150 -10.07 2.17 -34.16
C VAL A 150 -9.04 1.87 -33.08
N ALA A 151 -8.15 0.92 -33.36
CA ALA A 151 -7.04 0.62 -32.46
C ALA A 151 -5.97 1.72 -32.56
N MET A 152 -5.42 2.11 -31.42
CA MET A 152 -4.35 3.09 -31.32
C MET A 152 -3.28 2.62 -30.35
N ARG A 153 -2.10 3.23 -30.46
CA ARG A 153 -0.98 2.97 -29.58
C ARG A 153 -0.88 4.02 -28.47
N ILE A 154 -0.68 3.55 -27.25
CA ILE A 154 -0.32 4.36 -26.09
C ILE A 154 1.00 3.84 -25.54
N THR A 155 1.96 4.74 -25.32
CA THR A 155 3.23 4.41 -24.68
C THR A 155 3.16 4.85 -23.22
N VAL A 156 3.27 3.91 -22.29
CA VAL A 156 3.32 4.21 -20.85
C VAL A 156 4.76 4.14 -20.39
N LYS A 157 5.26 5.21 -19.78
CA LYS A 157 6.63 5.30 -19.28
C LYS A 157 6.70 5.66 -17.80
N GLY A 158 7.65 5.12 -17.07
CA GLY A 158 7.91 5.48 -15.67
C GLY A 158 9.32 5.12 -15.23
N THR A 159 9.84 5.83 -14.23
CA THR A 159 11.15 5.54 -13.64
C THR A 159 10.99 4.55 -12.49
N VAL A 160 11.69 3.42 -12.57
CA VAL A 160 11.55 2.29 -11.65
C VAL A 160 12.92 1.71 -11.27
N PRO A 161 13.06 1.01 -10.14
CA PRO A 161 14.30 0.32 -9.79
C PRO A 161 14.68 -0.73 -10.84
N ARG A 162 15.95 -0.76 -11.26
CA ARG A 162 16.43 -1.67 -12.32
C ARG A 162 16.17 -3.14 -11.97
N ALA A 163 16.50 -3.55 -10.75
CA ALA A 163 16.31 -4.91 -10.27
C ALA A 163 14.83 -5.40 -10.33
N LYS A 164 13.87 -4.49 -10.45
CA LYS A 164 12.43 -4.80 -10.47
C LYS A 164 11.80 -4.64 -11.84
N ALA A 165 12.48 -4.01 -12.80
CA ALA A 165 11.90 -3.58 -14.06
C ALA A 165 11.21 -4.70 -14.86
N ASP A 166 11.58 -5.96 -14.65
CA ASP A 166 11.01 -7.13 -15.34
C ASP A 166 9.84 -7.80 -14.61
N ARG A 167 9.60 -7.43 -13.33
CA ARG A 167 8.56 -7.99 -12.46
C ARG A 167 7.41 -7.02 -12.19
N LEU A 168 7.60 -5.74 -12.51
CA LEU A 168 6.56 -4.76 -12.28
C LEU A 168 5.34 -5.00 -13.16
N GLU A 169 4.18 -4.79 -12.57
CA GLU A 169 2.91 -4.94 -13.24
C GLU A 169 2.31 -3.58 -13.54
N LEU A 170 1.67 -3.45 -14.69
CA LEU A 170 0.99 -2.20 -15.03
C LEU A 170 -0.44 -2.25 -14.53
N ARG A 171 -0.84 -1.22 -13.78
CA ARG A 171 -2.22 -1.00 -13.37
C ARG A 171 -2.78 0.28 -13.98
N ILE A 172 -3.89 0.14 -14.69
CA ILE A 172 -4.65 1.23 -15.30
C ILE A 172 -5.93 1.41 -14.48
N ARG A 173 -6.19 2.63 -14.02
CA ARG A 173 -7.38 2.95 -13.23
C ARG A 173 -8.27 3.91 -14.00
N ALA A 174 -9.57 3.63 -14.01
CA ALA A 174 -10.57 4.49 -14.62
C ALA A 174 -10.62 5.88 -13.94
N PRO A 175 -11.07 6.94 -14.65
CA PRO A 175 -11.29 8.25 -14.06
C PRO A 175 -12.29 8.18 -12.90
N LYS A 176 -12.01 8.92 -11.81
CA LYS A 176 -12.96 9.08 -10.70
C LYS A 176 -14.28 9.74 -11.15
N GLU A 177 -14.23 10.58 -12.18
CA GLU A 177 -15.39 11.33 -12.70
C GLU A 177 -16.45 10.44 -13.37
N THR A 178 -16.09 9.21 -13.74
CA THR A 178 -17.02 8.22 -14.30
C THR A 178 -17.74 7.39 -13.22
N LEU A 179 -17.40 7.54 -11.94
CA LEU A 179 -18.04 6.79 -10.86
C LEU A 179 -19.28 7.52 -10.32
N LYS A 180 -20.39 6.79 -10.20
CA LYS A 180 -21.46 7.15 -9.26
C LYS A 180 -20.97 6.82 -7.84
N GLN A 181 -21.37 7.61 -6.85
CA GLN A 181 -20.98 7.43 -5.46
C GLN A 181 -21.33 6.01 -4.98
N GLY A 182 -20.32 5.22 -4.60
CA GLY A 182 -20.47 3.84 -4.13
C GLY A 182 -20.11 2.75 -5.13
N ASP A 183 -19.92 3.08 -6.42
CA ASP A 183 -19.47 2.08 -7.41
C ASP A 183 -18.00 1.69 -7.18
N PRO A 184 -17.62 0.45 -7.48
CA PRO A 184 -16.23 0.03 -7.35
C PRO A 184 -15.34 0.70 -8.40
N LEU A 185 -14.14 1.11 -7.99
CA LEU A 185 -13.12 1.64 -8.91
C LEU A 185 -12.60 0.50 -9.79
N VAL A 186 -13.08 0.44 -11.03
CA VAL A 186 -12.63 -0.55 -12.00
C VAL A 186 -11.19 -0.24 -12.41
N SER A 187 -10.35 -1.27 -12.34
CA SER A 187 -8.95 -1.18 -12.75
C SER A 187 -8.51 -2.43 -13.49
N LEU A 188 -7.60 -2.23 -14.42
CA LEU A 188 -6.99 -3.29 -15.21
C LEU A 188 -5.56 -3.49 -14.73
N ARG A 189 -5.18 -4.72 -14.39
CA ARG A 189 -3.82 -5.09 -13.97
C ARG A 189 -3.25 -6.06 -15.00
N PHE A 190 -2.11 -5.74 -15.56
CA PHE A 190 -1.34 -6.64 -16.41
C PHE A 190 -0.23 -7.26 -15.57
N SER A 191 -0.46 -8.50 -15.15
CA SER A 191 0.49 -9.33 -14.41
C SER A 191 1.35 -10.14 -15.36
N ARG A 192 2.54 -10.51 -14.89
CA ARG A 192 3.42 -11.45 -15.57
C ARG A 192 3.34 -12.81 -14.91
#